data_AF-A0A3M6VSW4-F1
#
_entry.id   AF-A0A3M6VSW4-F1
#
_cell.length_a   1.000
_cell.length_b   1.000
_cell.length_c   1.000
_cell.angle_alpha   90.00
_cell.angle_beta   90.00
_cell.angle_gamma   90.00
#
_symmetry.space_group_name_H-M   'P 1'
#
loop_
_entity.id
_entity.type
_entity.pdbx_description
1 polymer ?
#
loop_
_entity_poly.entity_id
_entity_poly.type
_entity_poly.pdbx_seq_one_letter_code
_entity_poly.pdbx_strand_id
1 'polypeptide(L)' 'MILARKGLLAHVEVVKKESEITEACLVTDAKALSIIARCVELQHQTKIRSSTRAIQAWVKLRDFYN' A
#
# COMPACT_ATOMS: atom_id res chain seq x y z
N MET A 1 -28.27 20.01 6.45
CA MET A 1 -26.95 19.71 5.83
C MET A 1 -25.85 19.26 6.81
N ILE A 2 -26.08 19.14 8.13
CA ILE A 2 -25.05 18.72 9.10
C ILE A 2 -25.01 17.19 9.31
N LEU A 3 -26.16 16.50 9.17
CA LEU A 3 -26.26 15.04 9.35
C LEU A 3 -25.48 14.23 8.31
N ALA A 4 -25.48 14.64 7.04
CA ALA A 4 -24.71 13.98 5.98
C ALA A 4 -23.20 14.03 6.23
N ARG A 5 -22.69 15.12 6.83
CA ARG A 5 -21.27 15.23 7.20
C ARG A 5 -20.89 14.35 8.39
N LYS A 6 -21.76 14.22 9.40
CA LYS A 6 -21.52 13.31 10.54
C LYS A 6 -21.53 11.84 10.11
N GLY A 7 -22.46 11.45 9.24
CA GLY A 7 -22.49 10.10 8.67
C GLY A 7 -21.25 9.79 7.84
N LEU A 8 -20.80 10.74 7.01
CA LEU A 8 -19.56 10.60 6.24
C LEU A 8 -18.32 10.54 7.14
N LEU A 9 -18.24 11.36 8.20
CA LEU A 9 -17.14 11.31 9.16
C LEU A 9 -17.08 9.98 9.91
N ALA A 10 -18.22 9.45 10.36
CA ALA A 10 -18.28 8.13 11.00
C ALA A 10 -17.86 7.01 10.02
N HIS A 11 -18.30 7.10 8.77
CA HIS A 11 -17.89 6.15 7.73
C HIS A 11 -16.39 6.26 7.41
N VAL A 12 -15.85 7.47 7.32
CA VAL A 12 -14.41 7.71 7.11
C VAL A 12 -13.60 7.25 8.33
N GLU A 13 -14.09 7.43 9.55
CA GLU A 13 -13.43 6.91 10.75
C GLU A 13 -13.44 5.38 10.80
N VAL A 14 -14.54 4.72 10.42
CA VAL A 14 -14.61 3.25 10.34
C VAL A 14 -13.66 2.72 9.26
N VAL A 15 -13.65 3.32 8.07
CA VAL A 15 -12.71 2.97 6.98
C VAL A 15 -11.26 3.29 7.36
N LYS A 16 -11.03 4.37 8.12
CA LYS A 16 -9.71 4.72 8.65
C LYS A 16 -9.31 3.79 9.80
N LYS A 17 -10.25 3.19 10.53
CA LYS A 17 -9.97 2.14 11.52
C LYS A 17 -9.63 0.82 10.86
N GLU A 18 -10.19 0.51 9.69
CA GLU A 18 -9.70 -0.56 8.81
C GLU A 18 -8.31 -0.27 8.20
N SER A 19 -7.85 0.99 8.27
CA SER A 19 -6.45 1.35 7.99
C SER A 19 -5.50 1.12 9.18
N GLU A 20 -6.00 0.60 10.32
CA GLU A 20 -5.14 -0.12 11.25
C GLU A 20 -4.42 -1.21 10.44
N ILE A 21 -3.10 -1.24 10.53
CA ILE A 21 -2.27 -2.19 9.82
C ILE A 21 -2.64 -3.59 10.34
N THR A 22 -3.63 -4.20 9.70
CA THR A 22 -4.05 -5.56 10.01
C THR A 22 -2.97 -6.51 9.48
N GLU A 23 -2.80 -7.65 10.14
CA GLU A 23 -1.91 -8.71 9.65
C GLU A 23 -2.29 -9.14 8.23
N ALA A 24 -3.59 -9.13 7.92
CA ALA A 24 -4.09 -9.36 6.56
C ALA A 24 -3.52 -8.35 5.55
N CYS A 25 -3.44 -7.06 5.91
CA CYS A 25 -2.83 -6.02 5.07
C CYS A 25 -1.33 -6.30 4.83
N LEU A 26 -0.59 -6.73 5.85
CA LEU A 26 0.83 -7.08 5.74
C LEU A 26 1.07 -8.30 4.84
N VAL A 27 0.23 -9.33 4.95
CA VAL A 27 0.29 -10.52 4.08
C VAL A 27 0.02 -10.14 2.62
N THR A 28 -0.96 -9.26 2.39
CA THR A 28 -1.24 -8.76 1.04
C THR A 28 -0.11 -7.90 0.49
N ASP A 29 0.51 -7.06 1.32
CA ASP A 29 1.68 -6.26 0.96
C ASP A 29 2.87 -7.16 0.58
N ALA A 30 3.19 -8.16 1.40
CA ALA A 30 4.28 -9.11 1.12
C ALA A 30 4.05 -9.86 -0.20
N LYS A 31 2.82 -10.30 -0.46
CA LYS A 31 2.45 -10.96 -1.72
C LYS A 31 2.62 -10.01 -2.90
N ALA A 32 2.12 -8.78 -2.81
CA ALA A 32 2.26 -7.78 -3.86
C ALA A 32 3.74 -7.48 -4.16
N LEU A 33 4.55 -7.28 -3.12
CA LEU A 33 5.99 -7.04 -3.24
C LEU A 33 6.72 -8.21 -3.94
N SER A 34 6.36 -9.46 -3.63
CA SER A 34 6.96 -10.63 -4.28
C SER A 34 6.64 -10.74 -5.78
N ILE A 35 5.46 -10.29 -6.19
CA ILE A 35 5.04 -10.24 -7.60
C ILE A 35 5.80 -9.11 -8.30
N ILE A 36 5.79 -7.91 -7.73
CA ILE A 36 6.49 -6.75 -8.30
C ILE A 36 7.99 -7.03 -8.45
N ALA A 37 8.64 -7.60 -7.44
CA ALA A 37 10.07 -7.92 -7.48
C ALA A 37 10.45 -8.91 -8.59
N ARG A 38 9.49 -9.68 -9.12
CA ARG A 38 9.71 -10.60 -10.25
C ARG A 38 9.52 -9.92 -11.60
N CYS A 39 8.65 -8.92 -11.65
CA CYS A 39 8.30 -8.19 -12.87
C CYS A 39 9.25 -7.04 -13.19
N VAL A 40 10.14 -6.66 -12.26
CA VAL A 40 11.15 -5.62 -12.49
C VAL A 40 12.50 -6.18 -12.89
N GLU A 41 13.29 -5.35 -13.58
CA GLU A 41 14.67 -5.63 -13.95
C GLU A 41 15.53 -6.01 -12.74
N LEU A 42 16.52 -6.89 -12.95
CA LEU A 42 17.39 -7.44 -11.90
C LEU A 42 18.03 -6.36 -11.02
N GLN A 43 18.46 -5.24 -11.61
CA GLN A 43 19.05 -4.10 -10.89
C GLN A 43 18.11 -3.43 -9.88
N HIS A 44 16.80 -3.57 -10.03
CA HIS A 44 15.78 -2.94 -9.19
C HIS A 44 15.15 -3.90 -8.17
N GLN A 45 15.32 -5.23 -8.34
CA GLN A 45 14.64 -6.23 -7.50
C GLN A 45 14.97 -6.10 -6.02
N THR A 46 16.24 -5.91 -5.66
CA THR A 46 16.66 -5.79 -4.25
C THR A 46 16.07 -4.55 -3.58
N LYS A 47 15.90 -3.45 -4.34
CA LYS A 47 15.27 -2.22 -3.85
C LYS A 47 13.76 -2.37 -3.67
N ILE A 48 13.09 -3.19 -4.49
CA ILE A 48 11.68 -3.53 -4.29
C ILE A 48 11.51 -4.45 -3.07
N ARG A 49 12.35 -5.49 -2.95
CA ARG A 49 12.33 -6.45 -1.82
C ARG A 49 12.59 -5.79 -0.46
N SER A 50 13.29 -4.66 -0.42
CA SER A 50 13.51 -3.90 0.82
C SER A 50 12.33 -3.01 1.23
N SER A 51 11.26 -2.96 0.44
CA SER A 51 10.06 -2.19 0.80
C SER A 51 9.20 -3.00 1.76
N THR A 52 8.64 -2.35 2.77
CA THR A 52 7.78 -3.02 3.76
C THR A 52 6.30 -2.98 3.36
N ARG A 53 5.93 -2.00 2.53
CA ARG A 53 4.54 -1.79 2.07
C ARG A 53 4.48 -1.66 0.55
N ALA A 54 3.37 -2.07 -0.05
CA ALA A 54 3.17 -1.93 -1.50
C ALA A 54 3.27 -0.46 -1.96
N ILE A 55 2.80 0.50 -1.14
CA ILE A 55 2.88 1.93 -1.47
C ILE A 55 4.33 2.43 -1.58
N GLN A 56 5.26 1.92 -0.78
CA GLN A 56 6.67 2.29 -0.86
C GLN A 56 7.33 1.73 -2.13
N ALA A 57 6.98 0.49 -2.50
CA ALA A 57 7.43 -0.09 -3.76
C ALA A 57 6.88 0.68 -4.97
N TRP A 58 5.64 1.17 -4.90
CA TRP A 58 5.05 2.00 -5.96
C TRP A 58 5.81 3.30 -6.20
N VAL A 59 6.24 3.99 -5.14
CA VAL A 59 7.06 5.20 -5.26
C VAL A 59 8.41 4.87 -5.93
N LYS A 60 9.10 3.82 -5.48
CA LYS A 60 10.37 3.40 -6.09
C LYS A 60 10.22 3.02 -7.57
N LEU A 61 9.14 2.32 -7.94
CA LEU A 61 8.86 2.00 -9.34
C LEU A 61 8.72 3.26 -10.19
N ARG A 62 7.99 4.26 -9.69
CA ARG A 62 7.85 5.54 -10.39
C ARG A 62 9.21 6.19 -10.60
N ASP A 63 10.07 6.17 -9.60
CA ASP A 63 11.42 6.75 -9.69
C ASP A 63 12.35 5.97 -10.63
N PHE A 64 12.10 4.68 -10.88
CA PHE A 64 12.90 3.87 -11.82
C PHE A 64 12.55 4.10 -13.29
N TYR A 65 11.30 4.48 -13.58
CA TYR A 65 10.76 4.53 -14.94
C TYR A 65 10.32 5.93 -15.40
N ASN A 66 10.44 6.94 -14.54
CA ASN A 66 10.37 8.36 -14.91
C ASN A 66 11.77 8.94 -15.12
#